data_AF-A0A5N6PMM8-F1
#
_entry.id   AF-A0A5N6PMM8-F1
#
_cell.length_a   1.000
_cell.length_b   1.000
_cell.length_c   1.000
_cell.angle_alpha   90.00
_cell.angle_beta   90.00
_cell.angle_gamma   90.00
#
_symmetry.space_group_name_H-M   'P 1'
#
loop_
_entity.id
_entity.type
_entity.pdbx_description
1 polymer ?
#
loop_
_entity_poly.entity_id
_entity_poly.type
_entity_poly.pdbx_seq_one_letter_code
_entity_poly.pdbx_strand_id
1 'polypeptide(L)'
;MDIGYVRRWKAALTEVANLTGMVLSWSESDFIAKVVHTINCKLDLRQLSTPAHLTGMEAQAAVISSWLKDEQSNANVLAICGMGGSGKTTMAQHIYNSHKLNFERNSFLEEIGKYYKQPYGLIGLQKQLLGDISWERNITISVVEGTRKIENTLKMKRALVVLDDINDPDELNNLLGTKAFPTQSKIIITTRLLDIHAWFRSISWRCWAHKLKLLNDVESLELIRNPLALKVLGSSLFVSDEDPLKRNSMIEIWRTMKVPQNLWAEGARYAVYILNRVPTKALKGLTPYESIKGRTPNLAHLKVFGCIGYVKTPSQQLRKLDDRTKKMVHLGIEPRS
;
A
#
# COMPACT_ATOMS: atom_id res chain seq x y z
N MET A 1 -61.16 -2.37 9.36
CA MET A 1 -59.70 -2.50 9.19
C MET A 1 -59.46 -3.38 7.98
N ASP A 2 -58.87 -2.84 6.92
CA ASP A 2 -58.72 -3.54 5.64
C ASP A 2 -57.76 -4.73 5.75
N ILE A 3 -58.26 -5.92 5.40
CA ILE A 3 -57.57 -7.22 5.51
C ILE A 3 -56.25 -7.22 4.72
N GLY A 4 -56.18 -6.43 3.65
CA GLY A 4 -54.96 -6.25 2.86
C GLY A 4 -53.81 -5.61 3.65
N TYR A 5 -54.11 -4.64 4.52
CA TYR A 5 -53.11 -4.00 5.37
C TYR A 5 -52.60 -4.93 6.46
N VAL A 6 -53.49 -5.67 7.12
CA VAL A 6 -53.12 -6.62 8.18
C VAL A 6 -52.18 -7.71 7.64
N ARG A 7 -52.43 -8.20 6.41
CA ARG A 7 -51.55 -9.18 5.75
C ARG A 7 -50.16 -8.62 5.44
N ARG A 8 -50.06 -7.39 4.91
CA ARG A 8 -48.77 -6.76 4.64
C ARG A 8 -47.96 -6.52 5.92
N TRP A 9 -48.63 -6.09 6.99
CA TRP A 9 -47.98 -5.87 8.29
C TRP A 9 -47.47 -7.18 8.90
N LYS A 10 -48.26 -8.26 8.83
CA LYS A 10 -47.80 -9.60 9.26
C LYS A 10 -46.57 -10.07 8.48
N ALA A 11 -46.56 -9.88 7.17
CA ALA A 11 -45.42 -10.24 6.33
C ALA A 11 -44.16 -9.41 6.70
N ALA A 12 -44.28 -8.09 6.80
CA ALA A 12 -43.17 -7.21 7.16
C ALA A 12 -42.62 -7.49 8.57
N LEU A 13 -43.49 -7.73 9.56
CA LEU A 13 -43.07 -8.09 10.91
C LEU A 13 -42.33 -9.43 10.96
N THR A 14 -42.77 -10.41 10.15
CA THR A 14 -42.09 -11.71 10.05
C THR A 14 -40.70 -11.55 9.45
N GLU A 15 -40.57 -10.71 8.43
CA GLU A 15 -39.29 -10.41 7.79
C GLU A 15 -38.33 -9.71 8.77
N VAL A 16 -38.80 -8.68 9.48
CA VAL A 16 -38.00 -7.95 10.48
C VAL A 16 -37.60 -8.85 11.66
N ALA A 17 -38.49 -9.73 12.14
CA ALA A 17 -38.20 -10.65 13.23
C ALA A 17 -37.13 -11.70 12.88
N ASN A 18 -37.02 -12.05 11.60
CA ASN A 18 -36.00 -12.99 11.09
C ASN A 18 -34.65 -12.30 10.83
N LEU A 19 -34.57 -10.97 10.87
CA LEU A 19 -33.30 -10.26 10.81
C LEU A 19 -32.53 -10.49 12.12
N THR A 20 -31.29 -10.97 12.03
CA THR A 20 -30.39 -11.07 13.18
C THR A 20 -30.08 -9.66 13.70
N GLY A 21 -30.74 -9.27 14.80
CA GLY A 21 -30.57 -8.00 15.49
C GLY A 21 -29.67 -8.09 16.72
N MET A 22 -29.32 -6.94 17.28
CA MET A 22 -28.69 -6.88 18.60
C MET A 22 -29.78 -6.91 19.67
N VAL A 23 -29.71 -7.88 20.58
CA VAL A 23 -30.60 -7.94 21.75
C VAL A 23 -29.98 -7.11 22.87
N LEU A 24 -30.82 -6.32 23.57
CA LEU A 24 -30.40 -5.49 24.68
C LEU A 24 -29.79 -6.37 25.77
N SER A 25 -28.50 -6.20 26.02
CA SER A 25 -27.77 -6.93 27.05
C SER A 25 -26.93 -5.93 27.84
N TRP A 26 -27.03 -5.98 29.16
CA TRP A 26 -26.41 -5.03 30.10
C TRP A 26 -26.92 -3.60 29.93
N SER A 27 -26.20 -2.62 30.50
CA SER A 27 -26.63 -1.22 30.63
C SER A 27 -27.03 -0.61 29.28
N GLU A 28 -28.07 0.24 29.28
CA GLU A 28 -28.54 0.92 28.05
C GLU A 28 -27.42 1.73 27.38
N SER A 29 -26.51 2.31 28.17
CA SER A 29 -25.38 3.09 27.66
C SER A 29 -24.40 2.25 26.85
N ASP A 30 -24.04 1.06 27.32
CA ASP A 30 -23.12 0.15 26.60
C ASP A 30 -23.78 -0.40 25.34
N PHE A 31 -25.08 -0.70 25.41
CA PHE A 31 -25.86 -1.16 24.26
C PHE A 31 -25.92 -0.09 23.17
N ILE A 32 -26.24 1.15 23.53
CA ILE A 32 -26.25 2.28 22.59
C ILE A 32 -24.87 2.49 21.96
N ALA A 33 -23.79 2.42 22.75
CA ALA A 33 -22.42 2.53 22.24
C ALA A 33 -22.10 1.43 21.20
N LYS A 34 -22.53 0.19 21.46
CA LYS A 34 -22.36 -0.95 20.55
C LYS A 34 -23.17 -0.80 19.26
N VAL A 35 -24.40 -0.30 19.35
CA VAL A 35 -25.25 -0.03 18.18
C VAL A 35 -24.64 1.07 17.31
N VAL A 36 -24.25 2.20 17.91
CA VAL A 36 -23.59 3.32 17.20
C VAL A 36 -22.29 2.86 16.56
N HIS A 37 -21.47 2.08 17.27
CA HIS A 37 -20.25 1.49 16.72
C HIS A 37 -20.56 0.62 15.50
N THR A 38 -21.55 -0.28 15.59
CA THR A 38 -21.92 -1.19 14.49
C THR A 38 -22.45 -0.45 13.28
N ILE A 39 -23.28 0.57 13.49
CA ILE A 39 -23.79 1.44 12.42
C ILE A 39 -22.64 2.16 11.76
N ASN A 40 -21.75 2.79 12.54
CA ASN A 40 -20.57 3.45 12.00
C ASN A 40 -19.71 2.47 11.20
N CYS A 41 -19.46 1.25 11.68
CA CYS A 41 -18.70 0.23 10.93
C CYS A 41 -19.34 -0.13 9.59
N LYS A 42 -20.68 -0.23 9.54
CA LYS A 42 -21.42 -0.56 8.31
C LYS A 42 -21.53 0.64 7.36
N LEU A 43 -21.56 1.86 7.89
CA LEU A 43 -21.63 3.10 7.14
C LEU A 43 -20.25 3.66 6.79
N ASP A 44 -19.15 3.08 7.29
CA ASP A 44 -17.81 3.63 7.10
C ASP A 44 -17.36 3.46 5.65
N LEU A 45 -17.76 4.44 4.83
CA LEU A 45 -17.37 4.69 3.45
C LEU A 45 -15.86 4.96 3.29
N ARG A 46 -15.10 5.00 4.40
CA ARG A 46 -13.63 5.06 4.41
C ARG A 46 -12.99 3.67 4.38
N GLN A 47 -13.54 2.72 3.60
CA GLN A 47 -12.71 1.61 3.15
C GLN A 47 -11.72 2.19 2.15
N LEU A 48 -10.47 2.30 2.59
CA LEU A 48 -9.40 2.72 1.72
C LEU A 48 -9.26 1.67 0.61
N SER A 49 -9.24 2.11 -0.65
CA SER A 49 -9.16 1.23 -1.83
C SER A 49 -7.93 0.33 -1.73
N THR A 50 -8.12 -0.92 -1.31
CA THR A 50 -7.05 -1.88 -1.13
C THR A 50 -7.19 -3.00 -2.16
N PRO A 51 -6.07 -3.53 -2.68
CA PRO A 51 -6.11 -4.76 -3.47
C PRO A 51 -6.75 -5.89 -2.67
N ALA A 52 -7.58 -6.72 -3.31
CA ALA A 52 -8.18 -7.88 -2.67
C ALA A 52 -7.15 -8.91 -2.16
N HIS A 53 -5.91 -8.84 -2.68
CA HIS A 53 -4.81 -9.75 -2.33
C HIS A 53 -3.49 -8.99 -2.21
N LEU A 54 -2.72 -9.29 -1.17
CA LEU A 54 -1.43 -8.68 -0.83
C LEU A 54 -0.27 -9.56 -1.35
N THR A 55 -0.28 -9.91 -2.63
CA THR A 55 0.66 -10.89 -3.22
C THR A 55 2.10 -10.71 -2.72
N GLY A 56 2.61 -11.71 -2.00
CA GLY A 56 3.97 -11.79 -1.46
C GLY A 56 4.25 -10.93 -0.21
N MET A 57 3.18 -10.41 0.42
CA MET A 57 3.25 -9.57 1.61
C MET A 57 2.46 -10.17 2.78
N GLU A 58 1.78 -11.30 2.60
CA GLU A 58 0.86 -11.92 3.56
C GLU A 58 1.57 -12.31 4.85
N ALA A 59 2.74 -12.94 4.75
CA ALA A 59 3.53 -13.35 5.91
C ALA A 59 3.98 -12.12 6.73
N GLN A 60 4.40 -11.04 6.07
CA GLN A 60 4.80 -9.80 6.73
C GLN A 60 3.59 -9.11 7.39
N ALA A 61 2.43 -9.10 6.70
CA ALA A 61 1.18 -8.58 7.24
C ALA A 61 0.72 -9.34 8.48
N ALA A 62 0.89 -10.67 8.51
CA ALA A 62 0.55 -11.50 9.67
C ALA A 62 1.40 -11.15 10.91
N VAL A 63 2.71 -10.93 10.72
CA VAL A 63 3.61 -10.51 11.82
C VAL A 63 3.18 -9.15 12.39
N ILE A 64 2.87 -8.18 11.52
CA ILE A 64 2.38 -6.86 11.94
C ILE A 64 1.03 -6.98 12.67
N SER A 65 0.13 -7.83 12.16
CA SER A 65 -1.18 -8.09 12.77
C SER A 65 -1.06 -8.68 14.18
N SER A 66 -0.07 -9.56 14.39
CA SER A 66 0.24 -10.10 15.71
C SER A 66 0.71 -9.00 16.67
N TRP A 67 1.59 -8.11 16.23
CA TRP A 67 2.07 -6.98 17.04
C TRP A 67 0.96 -6.00 17.43
N LEU A 68 -0.04 -5.79 16.57
CA LEU A 68 -1.19 -4.95 16.88
C LEU A 68 -2.03 -5.52 18.03
N LYS A 69 -2.14 -6.86 18.10
CA LYS A 69 -2.91 -7.56 19.14
C LYS A 69 -2.14 -7.73 20.45
N ASP A 70 -0.82 -7.56 20.41
CA ASP A 70 0.03 -7.64 21.59
C ASP A 70 -0.06 -6.36 22.44
N GLU A 71 -0.86 -6.43 23.50
CA GLU A 71 -1.02 -5.37 24.49
C GLU A 71 0.21 -5.24 25.43
N GLN A 72 1.09 -6.23 25.48
CA GLN A 72 2.30 -6.24 26.30
C GLN A 72 3.55 -5.78 25.54
N SER A 73 3.41 -5.49 24.24
CA SER A 73 4.51 -5.03 23.40
C SER A 73 5.16 -3.77 23.98
N ASN A 74 6.49 -3.81 24.12
CA ASN A 74 7.29 -2.68 24.60
C ASN A 74 7.31 -1.48 23.64
N ALA A 75 6.85 -1.64 22.39
CA ALA A 75 6.76 -0.58 21.40
C ALA A 75 5.30 -0.36 20.96
N ASN A 76 4.88 0.92 20.96
CA ASN A 76 3.59 1.37 20.45
C ASN A 76 3.66 1.93 19.04
N VAL A 77 4.88 2.02 18.49
CA VAL A 77 5.14 2.61 17.19
C VAL A 77 5.79 1.55 16.30
N LEU A 78 5.27 1.43 15.09
CA LEU A 78 5.81 0.59 14.02
C LEU A 78 6.22 1.49 12.86
N ALA A 79 7.49 1.41 12.44
CA ALA A 79 7.96 2.04 11.22
C ALA A 79 8.10 1.01 10.11
N ILE A 80 7.22 1.07 9.11
CA ILE A 80 7.31 0.29 7.88
C ILE A 80 8.25 1.05 6.93
N CYS A 81 9.45 0.52 6.71
CA CYS A 81 10.48 1.18 5.92
C CYS A 81 10.90 0.37 4.68
N GLY A 82 11.39 1.07 3.65
CA GLY A 82 11.72 0.46 2.36
C GLY A 82 11.77 1.47 1.22
N MET A 83 12.30 1.03 0.08
CA MET A 83 12.46 1.85 -1.12
C MET A 83 11.11 2.34 -1.68
N GLY A 84 11.11 3.40 -2.50
CA GLY A 84 9.93 3.79 -3.26
C GLY A 84 9.38 2.61 -4.08
N GLY A 85 8.05 2.48 -4.17
CA GLY A 85 7.39 1.39 -4.91
C GLY A 85 7.37 0.02 -4.23
N SER A 86 7.97 -0.14 -3.04
CA SER A 86 8.01 -1.43 -2.34
C SER A 86 6.70 -1.85 -1.64
N GLY A 87 5.59 -1.13 -1.84
CA GLY A 87 4.30 -1.45 -1.23
C GLY A 87 4.08 -1.01 0.22
N LYS A 88 4.88 -0.07 0.77
CA LYS A 88 4.71 0.40 2.17
C LYS A 88 3.31 0.93 2.48
N THR A 89 2.83 1.88 1.67
CA THR A 89 1.49 2.46 1.79
C THR A 89 0.44 1.36 1.67
N THR A 90 0.59 0.45 0.70
CA THR A 90 -0.31 -0.69 0.49
C THR A 90 -0.37 -1.61 1.72
N MET A 91 0.78 -1.93 2.33
CA MET A 91 0.84 -2.68 3.58
C MET A 91 0.08 -1.96 4.70
N ALA A 92 0.39 -0.68 4.92
CA ALA A 92 -0.21 0.09 6.00
C ALA A 92 -1.73 0.22 5.83
N GLN A 93 -2.20 0.42 4.60
CA GLN A 93 -3.61 0.52 4.23
C GLN A 93 -4.35 -0.81 4.48
N HIS A 94 -3.75 -1.93 4.08
CA HIS A 94 -4.31 -3.26 4.34
C HIS A 94 -4.41 -3.54 5.85
N ILE A 95 -3.34 -3.27 6.60
CA ILE A 95 -3.31 -3.46 8.05
C ILE A 95 -4.37 -2.59 8.73
N TYR A 96 -4.48 -1.32 8.33
CA TYR A 96 -5.48 -0.38 8.82
C TYR A 96 -6.89 -0.89 8.60
N ASN A 97 -7.25 -1.21 7.35
CA ASN A 97 -8.58 -1.70 7.01
C ASN A 97 -8.95 -2.97 7.78
N SER A 98 -7.97 -3.85 7.99
CA SER A 98 -8.17 -5.13 8.68
C SER A 98 -8.33 -5.00 10.20
N HIS A 99 -7.80 -3.93 10.81
CA HIS A 99 -7.71 -3.81 12.27
C HIS A 99 -8.35 -2.55 12.86
N LYS A 100 -8.77 -1.56 12.06
CA LYS A 100 -9.30 -0.28 12.55
C LYS A 100 -10.47 -0.41 13.53
N LEU A 101 -11.28 -1.46 13.37
CA LEU A 101 -12.44 -1.72 14.23
C LEU A 101 -12.08 -2.30 15.61
N ASN A 102 -10.85 -2.79 15.79
CA ASN A 102 -10.37 -3.30 17.08
C ASN A 102 -9.93 -2.16 18.03
N PHE A 103 -10.00 -0.91 17.58
CA PHE A 103 -9.60 0.28 18.32
C PHE A 103 -10.79 1.20 18.52
N GLU A 104 -10.81 1.95 19.63
CA GLU A 104 -11.90 2.90 19.91
C GLU A 104 -11.94 4.03 18.88
N ARG A 105 -10.76 4.40 18.38
CA ARG A 105 -10.54 5.48 17.42
C ARG A 105 -9.57 5.01 16.36
N ASN A 106 -9.66 5.57 15.17
CA ASN A 106 -8.75 5.25 14.09
C ASN A 106 -8.60 6.44 13.15
N SER A 107 -7.39 6.62 12.60
CA SER A 107 -7.11 7.67 11.64
C SER A 107 -6.04 7.21 10.65
N PHE A 108 -6.19 7.60 9.39
CA PHE A 108 -5.21 7.39 8.34
C PHE A 108 -4.91 8.73 7.67
N LEU A 109 -3.67 9.18 7.78
CA LEU A 109 -3.20 10.42 7.15
C LEU A 109 -2.32 10.04 5.95
N GLU A 110 -2.83 10.29 4.74
CA GLU A 110 -2.16 9.98 3.47
C GLU A 110 -1.17 11.07 3.05
N GLU A 111 -0.07 10.67 2.39
CA GLU A 111 0.88 11.57 1.72
C GLU A 111 1.40 12.73 2.61
N ILE A 112 1.72 12.47 3.88
CA ILE A 112 2.07 13.53 4.85
C ILE A 112 3.22 14.39 4.34
N GLY A 113 4.31 13.81 3.86
CA GLY A 113 5.46 14.59 3.40
C GLY A 113 5.18 15.49 2.19
N LYS A 114 4.07 15.29 1.48
CA LYS A 114 3.58 16.21 0.44
C LYS A 114 2.71 17.32 1.04
N TYR A 115 1.74 16.98 1.88
CA TYR A 115 0.84 17.96 2.49
C TYR A 115 1.55 18.87 3.49
N TYR A 116 2.50 18.33 4.25
CA TYR A 116 3.26 19.07 5.26
C TYR A 116 3.97 20.30 4.68
N LYS A 117 4.44 20.22 3.44
CA LYS A 117 5.15 21.30 2.74
C LYS A 117 4.23 22.41 2.20
N GLN A 118 2.91 22.21 2.23
CA GLN A 118 1.94 23.20 1.77
C GLN A 118 1.68 24.25 2.86
N PRO A 119 1.28 25.48 2.48
CA PRO A 119 0.83 26.49 3.45
C PRO A 119 -0.28 25.93 4.34
N TYR A 120 -0.11 26.04 5.66
CA TYR A 120 -1.04 25.52 6.66
C TYR A 120 -1.24 23.99 6.64
N GLY A 121 -0.42 23.24 5.90
CA GLY A 121 -0.56 21.79 5.73
C GLY A 121 -0.50 21.01 7.04
N LEU A 122 0.47 21.33 7.90
CA LEU A 122 0.59 20.72 9.23
C LEU A 122 -0.65 20.95 10.10
N ILE A 123 -1.20 22.17 10.10
CA ILE A 123 -2.42 22.47 10.86
C ILE A 123 -3.60 21.66 10.30
N GLY A 124 -3.70 21.53 8.98
CA GLY A 124 -4.69 20.66 8.32
C GLY A 124 -4.57 19.21 8.79
N LEU A 125 -3.36 18.65 8.79
CA LEU A 125 -3.08 17.29 9.26
C LEU A 125 -3.44 17.10 10.74
N GLN A 126 -3.08 18.06 11.61
CA GLN A 126 -3.43 18.00 13.03
C GLN A 126 -4.94 18.06 13.26
N LYS A 127 -5.66 18.92 12.51
CA LYS A 127 -7.13 19.00 12.58
C LYS A 127 -7.79 17.72 12.10
N GLN A 128 -7.31 17.13 11.01
CA GLN A 128 -7.81 15.83 10.52
C GLN A 128 -7.61 14.74 11.59
N LEU A 129 -6.38 14.60 12.10
CA LEU A 129 -6.08 13.58 13.10
C LEU A 129 -6.95 13.77 14.34
N LEU A 130 -7.04 15.00 14.87
CA LEU A 130 -7.91 15.30 16.02
C LEU A 130 -9.38 15.04 15.72
N GLY A 131 -9.88 15.38 14.54
CA GLY A 131 -11.26 15.11 14.15
C GLY A 131 -11.59 13.61 14.08
N ASP A 132 -10.60 12.79 13.74
CA ASP A 132 -10.74 11.34 13.67
C ASP A 132 -10.63 10.66 15.06
N ILE A 133 -9.75 11.16 15.94
CA ILE A 133 -9.50 10.53 17.26
C ILE A 133 -10.25 11.19 18.43
N SER A 134 -10.72 12.42 18.28
CA SER A 134 -11.48 13.17 19.28
C SER A 134 -12.98 13.21 18.92
N TRP A 135 -13.80 13.66 19.87
CA TRP A 135 -15.22 13.97 19.63
C TRP A 135 -15.44 15.48 19.34
N GLU A 136 -14.38 16.29 19.44
CA GLU A 136 -14.44 17.74 19.22
C GLU A 136 -14.66 18.07 17.74
N ARG A 137 -15.76 18.78 17.44
CA ARG A 137 -16.14 19.14 16.05
C ARG A 137 -15.61 20.50 15.59
N ASN A 138 -15.18 21.37 16.52
CA ASN A 138 -14.65 22.71 16.24
C ASN A 138 -13.21 22.85 16.74
N ILE A 139 -12.27 22.32 15.96
CA ILE A 139 -10.85 22.30 16.33
C ILE A 139 -10.18 23.54 15.71
N THR A 140 -10.17 24.63 16.48
CA THR A 140 -9.28 25.77 16.23
C THR A 140 -8.05 25.59 17.12
N ILE A 141 -6.88 25.52 16.50
CA ILE A 141 -5.61 25.22 17.17
C ILE A 141 -4.46 25.98 16.52
N SER A 142 -3.47 26.35 17.32
CA SER A 142 -2.11 26.58 16.84
C SER A 142 -1.38 25.24 16.65
N VAL A 143 -0.22 25.24 15.98
CA VAL A 143 0.57 24.00 15.77
C VAL A 143 0.92 23.32 17.10
N VAL A 144 1.47 24.08 18.06
CA VAL A 144 1.88 23.55 19.37
C VAL A 144 0.68 23.03 20.16
N GLU A 145 -0.44 23.75 20.10
CA GLU A 145 -1.67 23.31 20.76
C GLU A 145 -2.23 22.03 20.12
N GLY A 146 -2.16 21.93 18.79
CA GLY A 146 -2.53 20.73 18.03
C GLY A 146 -1.76 19.50 18.50
N THR A 147 -0.43 19.58 18.51
CA THR A 147 0.45 18.50 18.97
C THR A 147 0.07 18.06 20.39
N ARG A 148 -0.05 19.01 21.31
CA ARG A 148 -0.39 18.72 22.72
C ARG A 148 -1.77 18.07 22.85
N LYS A 149 -2.77 18.53 22.11
CA LYS A 149 -4.12 17.93 22.12
C LYS A 149 -4.11 16.51 21.56
N ILE A 150 -3.34 16.27 20.49
CA ILE A 150 -3.19 14.92 19.92
C ILE A 150 -2.55 13.99 20.94
N GLU A 151 -1.41 14.37 21.53
CA GLU A 151 -0.76 13.58 22.57
C GLU A 151 -1.71 13.25 23.72
N ASN A 152 -2.42 14.24 24.23
CA ASN A 152 -3.35 14.04 25.34
C ASN A 152 -4.51 13.11 24.96
N THR A 153 -5.01 13.21 23.73
CA THR A 153 -6.08 12.31 23.25
C THR A 153 -5.57 10.87 23.14
N LEU A 154 -4.37 10.67 22.59
CA LEU A 154 -3.75 9.35 22.46
C LEU A 154 -3.36 8.73 23.82
N LYS A 155 -3.09 9.53 24.85
CA LYS A 155 -2.91 9.02 26.23
C LYS A 155 -4.19 8.43 26.81
N MET A 156 -5.35 9.01 26.46
CA MET A 156 -6.64 8.68 27.06
C MET A 156 -7.48 7.69 26.26
N LYS A 157 -7.21 7.55 24.95
CA LYS A 157 -7.96 6.71 24.02
C LYS A 157 -7.08 5.68 23.37
N ARG A 158 -7.64 4.48 23.15
CA ARG A 158 -6.99 3.42 22.40
C ARG A 158 -7.25 3.61 20.90
N ALA A 159 -6.28 4.16 20.18
CA ALA A 159 -6.41 4.49 18.76
C ALA A 159 -5.46 3.69 17.85
N LEU A 160 -5.88 3.41 16.61
CA LEU A 160 -4.99 2.98 15.52
C LEU A 160 -4.74 4.16 14.58
N VAL A 161 -3.51 4.66 14.56
CA VAL A 161 -3.13 5.80 13.71
C VAL A 161 -2.12 5.37 12.67
N VAL A 162 -2.39 5.64 11.40
CA VAL A 162 -1.43 5.48 10.30
C VAL A 162 -1.00 6.84 9.78
N LEU A 163 0.32 7.05 9.74
CA LEU A 163 0.96 8.23 9.19
C LEU A 163 1.76 7.82 7.95
N ASP A 164 1.20 8.07 6.77
CA ASP A 164 1.79 7.63 5.50
C ASP A 164 2.74 8.68 4.91
N ASP A 165 3.87 8.19 4.39
CA ASP A 165 4.94 8.93 3.71
C ASP A 165 5.58 10.03 4.57
N ILE A 166 6.04 9.65 5.78
CA ILE A 166 6.90 10.50 6.60
C ILE A 166 8.31 10.51 6.01
N ASN A 167 8.76 11.68 5.57
CA ASN A 167 10.04 11.89 4.91
C ASN A 167 11.08 12.55 5.81
N ASP A 168 10.65 13.27 6.84
CA ASP A 168 11.54 13.99 7.77
C ASP A 168 11.10 13.77 9.24
N PRO A 169 12.05 13.59 10.18
CA PRO A 169 11.77 13.54 11.62
C PRO A 169 10.82 14.62 12.15
N ASP A 170 10.96 15.86 11.66
CA ASP A 170 10.19 17.00 12.13
C ASP A 170 8.71 16.89 11.76
N GLU A 171 8.37 16.19 10.68
CA GLU A 171 6.98 15.92 10.30
C GLU A 171 6.25 15.14 11.40
N LEU A 172 6.89 14.11 11.97
CA LEU A 172 6.34 13.34 13.08
C LEU A 172 6.37 14.14 14.39
N ASN A 173 7.50 14.79 14.68
CA ASN A 173 7.71 15.54 15.92
C ASN A 173 6.66 16.65 16.08
N ASN A 174 6.32 17.33 14.98
CA ASN A 174 5.33 18.39 15.01
C ASN A 174 3.88 17.84 15.06
N LEU A 175 3.64 16.59 14.67
CA LEU A 175 2.34 15.94 14.82
C LEU A 175 2.12 15.39 16.23
N LEU A 176 3.10 14.66 16.77
CA LEU A 176 2.94 13.83 17.97
C LEU A 176 3.91 14.17 19.12
N GLY A 177 4.81 15.12 18.93
CA GLY A 177 5.84 15.49 19.91
C GLY A 177 7.06 14.56 19.89
N THR A 178 8.11 14.96 20.62
CA THR A 178 9.38 14.23 20.72
C THR A 178 9.48 13.35 21.98
N LYS A 179 8.59 13.59 22.94
CA LYS A 179 8.55 12.86 24.22
C LYS A 179 7.60 11.68 24.11
N ALA A 180 8.07 10.49 24.47
CA ALA A 180 7.20 9.33 24.59
C ALA A 180 6.20 9.55 25.72
N PHE A 181 5.02 9.00 25.52
CA PHE A 181 3.94 9.05 26.49
C PHE A 181 3.31 7.67 26.64
N PRO A 182 2.78 7.34 27.84
CA PRO A 182 2.04 6.11 28.03
C PRO A 182 0.79 6.14 27.16
N THR A 183 0.60 5.11 26.35
CA THR A 183 -0.57 4.95 25.49
C THR A 183 -0.81 3.49 25.20
N GLN A 184 -2.06 3.12 24.99
CA GLN A 184 -2.45 1.82 24.42
C GLN A 184 -2.68 1.91 22.90
N SER A 185 -2.53 3.12 22.33
CA SER A 185 -2.64 3.35 20.90
C SER A 185 -1.49 2.70 20.14
N LYS A 186 -1.78 2.24 18.92
CA LYS A 186 -0.77 1.73 17.98
C LYS A 186 -0.61 2.73 16.85
N ILE A 187 0.61 3.19 16.63
CA ILE A 187 0.94 4.16 15.60
C ILE A 187 1.80 3.46 14.56
N ILE A 188 1.38 3.48 13.30
CA ILE A 188 2.11 2.95 12.17
C ILE A 188 2.58 4.13 11.33
N ILE A 189 3.88 4.19 11.05
CA ILE A 189 4.44 5.16 10.12
C ILE A 189 4.97 4.43 8.89
N THR A 190 4.79 5.00 7.69
CA THR A 190 5.52 4.54 6.51
C THR A 190 6.60 5.55 6.17
N THR A 191 7.79 5.07 5.83
CA THR A 191 8.92 5.96 5.50
C THR A 191 9.89 5.32 4.51
N ARG A 192 10.61 6.16 3.77
CA ARG A 192 11.72 5.72 2.91
C ARG A 192 13.08 5.80 3.62
N LEU A 193 13.13 6.39 4.81
CA LEU A 193 14.36 6.53 5.59
C LEU A 193 14.90 5.16 5.98
N LEU A 194 16.16 4.90 5.65
CA LEU A 194 16.82 3.63 5.93
C LEU A 194 17.37 3.57 7.36
N ASP A 195 17.82 4.70 7.92
CA ASP A 195 18.33 4.79 9.29
C ASP A 195 17.26 5.28 10.28
N ILE A 196 16.20 4.49 10.39
CA ILE A 196 15.09 4.75 11.32
C ILE A 196 15.55 4.69 12.78
N HIS A 197 16.58 3.91 13.08
CA HIS A 197 17.10 3.76 14.44
C HIS A 197 17.88 4.99 14.91
N ALA A 198 18.59 5.71 14.03
CA ALA A 198 19.17 7.00 14.40
C ALA A 198 18.10 8.02 14.76
N TRP A 199 17.01 8.08 13.99
CA TRP A 199 15.89 8.96 14.28
C TRP A 199 15.20 8.62 15.60
N PHE A 200 14.81 7.36 15.82
CA PHE A 200 14.17 6.98 17.09
C PHE A 200 15.11 6.97 18.30
N ARG A 201 16.42 7.17 18.12
CA ARG A 201 17.36 7.48 19.21
C ARG A 201 17.35 8.96 19.63
N SER A 202 17.02 9.88 18.71
CA SER A 202 16.96 11.31 19.02
C SER A 202 15.65 11.72 19.70
N ILE A 203 14.64 10.86 19.65
CA ILE A 203 13.38 11.00 20.39
C ILE A 203 13.25 9.86 21.41
N SER A 204 12.41 10.03 22.41
CA SER A 204 12.27 9.03 23.50
C SER A 204 11.33 7.87 23.16
N TRP A 205 10.91 7.77 21.90
CA TRP A 205 9.90 6.83 21.43
C TRP A 205 10.50 5.44 21.19
N ARG A 206 9.83 4.40 21.70
CA ARG A 206 10.15 3.02 21.34
C ARG A 206 9.47 2.66 20.03
N CYS A 207 10.27 2.31 19.03
CA CYS A 207 9.80 1.98 17.70
C CYS A 207 10.33 0.62 17.25
N TRP A 208 9.42 -0.19 16.73
CA TRP A 208 9.77 -1.38 15.98
C TRP A 208 9.95 -1.01 14.51
N ALA A 209 11.16 -1.15 14.00
CA ALA A 209 11.46 -1.00 12.59
C ALA A 209 11.16 -2.29 11.83
N HIS A 210 10.25 -2.20 10.85
CA HIS A 210 9.92 -3.30 9.94
C HIS A 210 10.32 -2.94 8.51
N LYS A 211 11.48 -3.42 8.08
CA LYS A 211 11.94 -3.27 6.70
C LYS A 211 11.20 -4.25 5.80
N LEU A 212 10.41 -3.73 4.86
CA LEU A 212 9.71 -4.58 3.90
C LEU A 212 10.71 -5.36 3.06
N LYS A 213 10.52 -6.67 3.02
CA LYS A 213 11.18 -7.56 2.06
C LYS A 213 10.62 -7.31 0.68
N LEU A 214 11.52 -7.30 -0.30
CA LEU A 214 11.14 -7.26 -1.71
C LEU A 214 10.52 -8.59 -2.10
N LEU A 215 9.58 -8.54 -3.05
CA LEU A 215 8.98 -9.73 -3.63
C LEU A 215 10.07 -10.61 -4.27
N ASN A 216 9.96 -11.92 -4.09
CA ASN A 216 10.77 -12.88 -4.81
C ASN A 216 10.30 -13.02 -6.27
N ASP A 217 11.01 -13.81 -7.07
CA ASP A 217 10.71 -13.99 -8.50
C ASP A 217 9.29 -14.54 -8.74
N VAL A 218 8.82 -15.44 -7.87
CA VAL A 218 7.49 -16.06 -7.98
C VAL A 218 6.40 -15.07 -7.60
N GLU A 219 6.57 -14.38 -6.47
CA GLU A 219 5.64 -13.35 -6.00
C GLU A 219 5.56 -12.17 -6.97
N SER A 220 6.71 -11.76 -7.53
CA SER A 220 6.78 -10.71 -8.55
C SER A 220 6.04 -11.12 -9.82
N LEU A 221 6.19 -12.38 -10.24
CA LEU A 221 5.48 -12.95 -11.39
C LEU A 221 3.96 -12.97 -11.15
N GLU A 222 3.54 -13.36 -9.96
CA GLU A 222 2.12 -13.37 -9.58
C GLU A 222 1.54 -11.95 -9.59
N LEU A 223 2.26 -10.97 -9.01
CA LEU A 223 1.83 -9.57 -9.04
C LEU A 223 1.72 -9.06 -10.47
N ILE A 224 2.69 -9.38 -11.34
CA ILE A 224 2.71 -8.95 -12.74
C ILE A 224 1.57 -9.56 -13.56
N ARG A 225 1.06 -10.73 -13.19
CA ARG A 225 -0.12 -11.31 -13.84
C ARG A 225 -1.39 -10.49 -13.57
N ASN A 226 -1.38 -9.60 -12.57
CA ASN A 226 -2.48 -8.69 -12.33
C ASN A 226 -2.59 -7.66 -13.49
N PRO A 227 -3.73 -7.56 -14.18
CA PRO A 227 -3.91 -6.60 -15.28
C PRO A 227 -3.64 -5.13 -14.89
N LEU A 228 -3.90 -4.77 -13.62
CA LEU A 228 -3.61 -3.43 -13.11
C LEU A 228 -2.10 -3.19 -13.00
N ALA A 229 -1.33 -4.20 -12.58
CA ALA A 229 0.13 -4.11 -12.52
C ALA A 229 0.72 -3.89 -13.91
N LEU A 230 0.23 -4.61 -14.93
CA LEU A 230 0.64 -4.42 -16.33
C LEU A 230 0.30 -3.03 -16.86
N LYS A 231 -0.84 -2.46 -16.48
CA LYS A 231 -1.24 -1.10 -16.85
C LYS A 231 -0.31 -0.05 -16.23
N VAL A 232 0.03 -0.20 -14.96
CA VAL A 232 0.97 0.69 -14.24
C VAL A 232 2.37 0.60 -14.87
N LEU A 233 2.90 -0.61 -15.07
CA LEU A 233 4.20 -0.83 -15.69
C LEU A 233 4.27 -0.24 -17.11
N GLY A 234 3.22 -0.44 -17.92
CA GLY A 234 3.16 0.13 -19.26
C GLY A 234 3.24 1.65 -19.27
N SER A 235 2.54 2.32 -18.35
CA SER A 235 2.58 3.78 -18.24
C SER A 235 3.93 4.36 -17.83
N SER A 236 4.80 3.57 -17.19
CA SER A 236 6.16 4.01 -16.81
C SER A 236 7.21 3.73 -17.89
N LEU A 237 6.94 2.81 -18.82
CA LEU A 237 7.89 2.38 -19.86
C LEU A 237 7.61 2.98 -21.24
N PHE A 238 6.35 3.23 -21.55
CA PHE A 238 5.92 3.66 -22.89
C PHE A 238 5.26 5.03 -22.80
N VAL A 239 6.10 6.07 -22.77
CA VAL A 239 5.68 7.45 -23.02
C VAL A 239 5.71 7.63 -24.54
N SER A 240 4.58 8.00 -25.15
CA SER A 240 4.52 8.27 -26.58
C SER A 240 5.23 9.59 -26.89
N ASP A 241 6.21 9.57 -27.80
CA ASP A 241 6.91 10.79 -28.26
C ASP A 241 5.97 11.77 -28.99
N GLU A 242 4.87 11.28 -29.58
CA GLU A 242 3.88 12.09 -30.31
C GLU A 242 2.78 12.68 -29.42
N ASP A 243 2.55 12.11 -28.22
CA ASP A 243 1.54 12.61 -27.27
C ASP A 243 1.90 12.18 -25.82
N PRO A 244 2.49 13.09 -25.02
CA PRO A 244 2.89 12.83 -23.64
C PRO A 244 1.74 12.42 -22.70
N LEU A 245 0.48 12.65 -23.10
CA LEU A 245 -0.71 12.25 -22.33
C LEU A 245 -1.21 10.84 -22.69
N LYS A 246 -0.77 10.29 -23.82
CA LYS A 246 -1.20 8.97 -24.30
C LYS A 246 -0.38 7.86 -23.67
N ARG A 247 -0.88 7.32 -22.55
CA ARG A 247 -0.31 6.15 -21.87
C ARG A 247 -0.80 4.87 -22.53
N ASN A 248 -0.09 4.37 -23.54
CA ASN A 248 -0.40 3.07 -24.13
C ASN A 248 -0.09 1.97 -23.10
N SER A 249 -1.06 1.11 -22.79
CA SER A 249 -0.82 -0.01 -21.87
C SER A 249 0.10 -1.05 -22.53
N MET A 250 0.95 -1.74 -21.74
CA MET A 250 1.77 -2.86 -22.26
C MET A 250 0.93 -3.90 -22.99
N ILE A 251 -0.30 -4.14 -22.50
CA ILE A 251 -1.28 -5.04 -23.09
C ILE A 251 -1.63 -4.63 -24.53
N GLU A 252 -1.82 -3.34 -24.79
CA GLU A 252 -2.18 -2.82 -26.10
C GLU A 252 -1.02 -2.89 -27.10
N ILE A 253 0.19 -2.61 -26.63
CA ILE A 253 1.43 -2.77 -27.40
C ILE A 253 1.63 -4.25 -27.79
N TRP A 254 1.45 -5.17 -26.85
CA TRP A 254 1.58 -6.60 -27.11
C TRP A 254 0.51 -7.16 -28.02
N ARG A 255 -0.73 -6.66 -27.91
CA ARG A 255 -1.81 -6.99 -28.87
C ARG A 255 -1.45 -6.53 -30.28
N THR A 256 -0.93 -5.31 -30.43
CA THR A 256 -0.48 -4.77 -31.71
C THR A 256 0.66 -5.59 -32.31
N MET A 257 1.61 -6.00 -31.47
CA MET A 257 2.73 -6.87 -31.84
C MET A 257 2.33 -8.34 -32.03
N LYS A 258 1.05 -8.70 -31.83
CA LYS A 258 0.54 -10.08 -31.88
C LYS A 258 1.30 -11.05 -30.98
N VAL A 259 1.77 -10.58 -29.82
CA VAL A 259 2.46 -11.43 -28.83
C VAL A 259 1.43 -12.37 -28.19
N PRO A 260 1.63 -13.69 -28.24
CA PRO A 260 0.78 -14.66 -27.56
C PRO A 260 0.60 -14.33 -26.07
N GLN A 261 -0.62 -14.45 -25.55
CA GLN A 261 -0.94 -14.06 -24.17
C GLN A 261 -0.14 -14.84 -23.12
N ASN A 262 0.21 -16.10 -23.42
CA ASN A 262 1.06 -16.92 -22.57
C ASN A 262 2.51 -16.42 -22.46
N LEU A 263 2.95 -15.47 -23.30
CA LEU A 263 4.28 -14.87 -23.27
C LEU A 263 4.30 -13.44 -22.68
N TRP A 264 3.16 -12.96 -22.19
CA TRP A 264 3.04 -11.61 -21.63
C TRP A 264 3.78 -11.49 -20.29
N ALA A 265 3.84 -12.55 -19.49
CA ALA A 265 4.57 -12.54 -18.22
C ALA A 265 6.08 -12.34 -18.46
N GLU A 266 6.62 -12.96 -19.50
CA GLU A 266 8.02 -12.89 -19.93
C GLU A 266 8.34 -11.48 -20.43
N GLY A 267 7.45 -10.90 -21.25
CA GLY A 267 7.57 -9.51 -21.68
C GLY A 267 7.55 -8.54 -20.50
N ALA A 268 6.67 -8.74 -19.51
CA ALA A 268 6.66 -7.93 -18.30
C ALA A 268 7.90 -8.11 -17.44
N ARG A 269 8.40 -9.34 -17.28
CA ARG A 269 9.68 -9.59 -16.59
C ARG A 269 10.80 -8.80 -17.24
N TYR A 270 10.86 -8.77 -18.57
CA TYR A 270 11.88 -8.02 -19.28
C TYR A 270 11.72 -6.50 -19.14
N ALA A 271 10.49 -6.00 -19.19
CA ALA A 271 10.15 -4.61 -18.88
C ALA A 271 10.64 -4.20 -17.48
N VAL A 272 10.34 -4.99 -16.45
CA VAL A 272 10.81 -4.76 -15.07
C VAL A 272 12.34 -4.87 -14.97
N TYR A 273 12.94 -5.82 -15.67
CA TYR A 273 14.39 -5.97 -15.76
C TYR A 273 15.07 -4.68 -16.26
N ILE A 274 14.49 -4.06 -17.29
CA ILE A 274 14.96 -2.79 -17.85
C ILE A 274 14.71 -1.66 -16.85
N LEU A 275 13.50 -1.52 -16.29
CA LEU A 275 13.18 -0.46 -15.31
C LEU A 275 14.13 -0.44 -14.12
N ASN A 276 14.51 -1.62 -13.61
CA ASN A 276 15.47 -1.74 -12.52
C ASN A 276 16.88 -1.26 -12.90
N ARG A 277 17.15 -1.00 -14.18
CA ARG A 277 18.43 -0.54 -14.75
C ARG A 277 18.32 0.85 -15.40
N VAL A 278 17.17 1.51 -15.28
CA VAL A 278 16.98 2.89 -15.70
C VAL A 278 17.21 3.81 -14.49
N PRO A 279 18.06 4.84 -14.62
CA PRO A 279 18.25 5.86 -13.59
C PRO A 279 16.93 6.53 -13.21
N THR A 280 16.69 6.75 -11.92
CA THR A 280 15.47 7.44 -11.48
C THR A 280 15.78 8.66 -10.63
N LYS A 281 14.96 9.71 -10.76
CA LYS A 281 15.05 10.90 -9.89
C LYS A 281 14.85 10.54 -8.41
N ALA A 282 14.00 9.55 -8.13
CA ALA A 282 13.73 9.05 -6.78
C ALA A 282 14.99 8.50 -6.08
N LEU A 283 15.97 8.01 -6.84
CA LEU A 283 17.25 7.50 -6.34
C LEU A 283 18.42 8.42 -6.69
N LYS A 284 18.17 9.73 -6.86
CA LYS A 284 19.19 10.75 -7.17
C LYS A 284 20.06 10.39 -8.40
N GLY A 285 19.46 9.76 -9.41
CA GLY A 285 20.15 9.37 -10.64
C GLY A 285 20.77 7.97 -10.60
N LEU A 286 20.64 7.22 -9.50
CA LEU A 286 20.99 5.80 -9.47
C LEU A 286 19.87 4.93 -10.05
N THR A 287 20.23 3.75 -10.54
CA THR A 287 19.29 2.69 -10.89
C THR A 287 18.84 1.93 -9.63
N PRO A 288 17.62 1.37 -9.60
CA PRO A 288 17.21 0.46 -8.52
C PRO A 288 18.19 -0.71 -8.32
N TYR A 289 18.75 -1.26 -9.41
CA TYR A 289 19.74 -2.33 -9.36
C TYR A 289 21.01 -1.91 -8.62
N GLU A 290 21.56 -0.72 -8.91
CA GLU A 290 22.73 -0.18 -8.21
C GLU A 290 22.46 0.05 -6.73
N SER A 291 21.31 0.63 -6.41
CA SER A 291 20.91 0.89 -5.03
C SER A 291 20.81 -0.38 -4.19
N ILE A 292 20.47 -1.52 -4.80
CA ILE A 292 20.29 -2.80 -4.11
C ILE A 292 21.56 -3.66 -4.15
N LYS A 293 22.27 -3.70 -5.28
CA LYS A 293 23.41 -4.59 -5.51
C LYS A 293 24.78 -3.93 -5.30
N GLY A 294 24.82 -2.61 -5.10
CA GLY A 294 26.06 -1.86 -4.88
C GLY A 294 27.03 -1.84 -6.05
N ARG A 295 26.57 -2.21 -7.27
CA ARG A 295 27.38 -2.25 -8.49
C ARG A 295 26.57 -1.84 -9.70
N THR A 296 27.24 -1.31 -10.72
CA THR A 296 26.62 -0.93 -12.00
C THR A 296 26.11 -2.16 -12.76
N PRO A 297 24.95 -2.06 -13.44
CA PRO A 297 24.44 -3.18 -14.24
C PRO A 297 25.24 -3.34 -15.53
N ASN A 298 25.60 -4.58 -15.89
CA ASN A 298 26.09 -4.88 -17.22
C ASN A 298 24.91 -4.86 -18.20
N LEU A 299 24.97 -4.01 -19.24
CA LEU A 299 23.91 -3.82 -20.23
C LEU A 299 24.26 -4.35 -21.62
N ALA A 300 25.45 -4.95 -21.81
CA ALA A 300 25.94 -5.36 -23.14
C ALA A 300 25.05 -6.41 -23.83
N HIS A 301 24.23 -7.13 -23.07
CA HIS A 301 23.32 -8.15 -23.56
C HIS A 301 21.93 -7.61 -23.92
N LEU A 302 21.61 -6.35 -23.59
CA LEU A 302 20.26 -5.81 -23.81
C LEU A 302 19.95 -5.71 -25.30
N LYS A 303 18.71 -6.06 -25.65
CA LYS A 303 18.15 -5.93 -26.99
C LYS A 303 16.81 -5.20 -26.92
N VAL A 304 16.45 -4.50 -27.98
CA VAL A 304 15.15 -3.82 -28.08
C VAL A 304 14.04 -4.88 -28.05
N PHE A 305 13.05 -4.71 -27.17
CA PHE A 305 11.90 -5.60 -27.11
C PHE A 305 11.18 -5.61 -28.47
N GLY A 306 10.84 -6.79 -28.98
CA GLY A 306 10.21 -6.95 -30.29
C GLY A 306 11.20 -7.01 -31.46
N CYS A 307 12.52 -6.87 -31.25
CA CYS A 307 13.46 -6.96 -32.35
C CYS A 307 13.48 -8.38 -32.96
N ILE A 308 13.66 -8.45 -34.27
CA ILE A 308 13.74 -9.72 -34.99
C ILE A 308 15.10 -10.38 -34.71
N GLY A 309 15.06 -11.65 -34.29
CA GLY A 309 16.23 -12.52 -34.16
C GLY A 309 16.11 -13.76 -35.05
N TYR A 310 17.24 -14.38 -35.35
CA TYR A 310 17.30 -15.63 -36.11
C TYR A 310 17.88 -16.73 -35.21
N VAL A 311 17.07 -17.72 -34.88
CA VAL A 311 17.47 -18.84 -34.00
C VAL A 311 17.82 -20.05 -34.85
N LYS A 312 18.97 -20.67 -34.59
CA LYS A 312 19.39 -21.88 -35.31
C LYS A 312 18.46 -23.05 -34.96
N THR A 313 17.89 -23.70 -35.97
CA THR A 313 17.01 -24.85 -35.76
C THR A 313 17.86 -26.11 -35.48
N PRO A 314 17.59 -26.90 -34.41
CA PRO A 314 18.34 -28.11 -34.09
C PRO A 314 18.31 -29.12 -35.25
N SER A 315 19.47 -29.65 -35.57
CA SER A 315 19.82 -30.30 -36.85
C SER A 315 19.32 -31.74 -37.04
N GLN A 316 18.31 -32.20 -36.29
CA GLN A 316 17.96 -33.62 -36.30
C GLN A 316 17.25 -34.10 -37.60
N GLN A 317 16.76 -33.20 -38.47
CA GLN A 317 16.11 -33.57 -39.74
C GLN A 317 16.37 -32.63 -40.94
N LEU A 318 17.41 -31.78 -40.90
CA LEU A 318 17.67 -30.79 -41.96
C LEU A 318 18.50 -31.39 -43.11
N ARG A 319 18.02 -31.29 -44.35
CA ARG A 319 18.71 -31.65 -45.59
C ARG A 319 19.71 -30.57 -46.02
N LYS A 320 20.65 -30.94 -46.90
CA LYS A 320 21.64 -30.01 -47.47
C LYS A 320 20.87 -28.99 -48.33
N LEU A 321 20.82 -27.73 -47.86
CA LEU A 321 20.09 -26.54 -48.38
C LEU A 321 18.83 -26.11 -47.61
N ASP A 322 18.42 -26.81 -46.54
CA ASP A 322 17.30 -26.35 -45.73
C ASP A 322 17.66 -25.10 -44.90
N ASP A 323 16.67 -24.23 -44.71
CA ASP A 323 16.80 -23.04 -43.86
C ASP A 323 17.24 -23.42 -42.45
N ARG A 324 18.42 -22.93 -42.06
CA ARG A 324 19.06 -23.28 -40.79
C ARG A 324 18.64 -22.39 -39.64
N THR A 325 17.83 -21.37 -39.93
CA THR A 325 17.41 -20.37 -38.96
C THR A 325 15.92 -20.11 -39.06
N LYS A 326 15.29 -19.92 -37.90
CA LYS A 326 13.90 -19.47 -37.80
C LYS A 326 13.87 -18.02 -37.36
N LYS A 327 13.11 -17.20 -38.10
CA LYS A 327 12.79 -15.82 -37.69
C LYS A 327 11.96 -15.88 -36.41
N MET A 328 12.42 -15.20 -35.38
CA MET A 328 11.81 -15.14 -34.05
C MET A 328 11.76 -13.69 -33.58
N VAL A 329 10.93 -13.41 -32.58
CA VAL A 329 10.79 -12.09 -31.95
C VAL A 329 11.44 -12.14 -30.58
N HIS A 330 12.30 -11.18 -30.27
CA HIS A 330 12.93 -11.08 -28.95
C HIS A 330 11.93 -10.51 -27.94
N LEU A 331 11.50 -11.33 -26.98
CA LEU A 331 10.56 -10.93 -25.92
C LEU A 331 11.24 -10.66 -24.58
N GLY A 332 12.53 -10.97 -24.47
CA GLY A 332 13.30 -10.71 -23.26
C GLY A 332 14.42 -11.70 -23.04
N ILE A 333 14.95 -11.68 -21.82
CA ILE A 333 16.10 -12.48 -21.39
C ILE A 333 15.66 -13.34 -20.23
N GLU A 334 15.86 -14.64 -20.37
CA GLU A 334 15.77 -15.57 -19.25
C GLU A 334 17.00 -15.34 -18.36
N PRO A 335 16.83 -15.05 -17.06
CA PRO A 335 17.97 -15.01 -16.15
C PRO A 335 18.63 -16.38 -16.21
N ARG A 336 19.91 -16.44 -16.57
CA ARG A 336 20.68 -17.68 -16.47
C ARG A 336 20.59 -18.15 -15.01
N SER A 337 20.04 -19.36 -14.84
CA SER A 337 20.07 -20.17 -13.62
C SER A 337 21.44 -20.19 -12.97
#